data_AF-A0A0P7BY59-F1
#
_entry.id   AF-A0A0P7BY59-F1
#
_cell.length_a   1.000
_cell.length_b   1.000
_cell.length_c   1.000
_cell.angle_alpha   90.00
_cell.angle_beta   90.00
_cell.angle_gamma   90.00
#
_symmetry.space_group_name_H-M   'P 1'
#
loop_
_entity.id
_entity.type
_entity.pdbx_description
1 polymer ?
#
loop_
_entity_poly.entity_id
_entity_poly.type
_entity_poly.pdbx_seq_one_letter_code
_entity_poly.pdbx_strand_id
1 'polypeptide(L)'
;MILAFVEAMKNIRCCLPKSIKEDGLIPITSEIQEIFDRENNRFKSFMGRDISKDDPLMSSTLRMSESEYKLHISGILEDIGVNPRVIYAFNKLGYTLVEGEEFYSDEQIEEWNLAIEEYEEIEEHGEDIETQNIKSATESIMKAIDKLQFLYALIIRKYANKSENIDLIENVNPNDYILFCLTRNLKTLKAITILAVNDFPEDALNLTRTNFENYAEIVYSNYDSKNLKKQLIAENGVKTGTHKRKWRKIINKENNEQIHLKSNHEKISLHPVFKDIDVKIYKLLYSYLSSYTHPDIMVAFQYIDKDSGFTDLKDNSNIDPLIFTLIFNFMIIHEIYESSFFETSKEDLVQQNKEIYETLNLVDMYIGKLNENIRIRINKTIKTYS
;
A
#
# COMPACT_ATOMS: atom_id res chain seq x y z
N MET A 1 -33.13 21.72 12.70
CA MET A 1 -32.79 22.05 11.30
C MET A 1 -31.70 23.10 11.17
N ILE A 2 -31.40 23.90 12.21
CA ILE A 2 -30.17 24.72 12.31
C ILE A 2 -29.06 23.99 13.11
N LEU A 3 -29.42 23.03 13.96
CA LEU A 3 -28.48 22.18 14.70
C LEU A 3 -27.70 21.14 13.87
N ALA A 4 -28.14 20.83 12.65
CA ALA A 4 -27.42 19.91 11.75
C ALA A 4 -26.36 20.63 10.88
N PHE A 5 -26.47 21.95 10.73
CA PHE A 5 -25.53 22.76 9.95
C PHE A 5 -24.25 23.09 10.75
N VAL A 6 -24.34 23.08 12.08
CA VAL A 6 -23.21 23.25 13.01
C VAL A 6 -22.36 21.98 13.11
N GLU A 7 -22.95 20.81 12.88
CA GLU A 7 -22.25 19.52 12.98
C GLU A 7 -21.44 19.21 11.71
N ALA A 8 -21.89 19.68 10.54
CA ALA A 8 -21.18 19.54 9.26
C ALA A 8 -19.94 20.46 9.13
N MET A 9 -19.81 21.48 10.00
CA MET A 9 -18.60 22.30 10.10
C MET A 9 -17.59 21.76 11.13
N LYS A 10 -17.79 20.57 11.72
CA LYS A 10 -16.86 20.05 12.76
C LYS A 10 -15.52 19.53 12.22
N ASN A 11 -15.41 19.16 10.94
CA ASN A 11 -14.17 18.61 10.38
C ASN A 11 -13.36 19.61 9.53
N ILE A 12 -13.81 20.86 9.46
CA ILE A 12 -12.94 22.00 9.23
C ILE A 12 -13.10 22.83 10.50
N ARG A 13 -12.15 22.74 11.45
CA ARG A 13 -12.15 23.58 12.66
C ARG A 13 -11.98 25.06 12.25
N CYS A 14 -13.07 25.65 11.76
CA CYS A 14 -13.15 27.05 11.40
C CYS A 14 -13.43 27.84 12.67
N CYS A 15 -12.60 28.86 12.88
CA CYS A 15 -12.49 29.71 14.06
C CYS A 15 -13.86 30.25 14.51
N LEU A 16 -14.31 29.87 15.71
CA LEU A 16 -15.49 30.50 16.33
C LEU A 16 -15.03 31.43 17.46
N PRO A 17 -15.18 32.76 17.30
CA PRO A 17 -14.78 33.74 18.30
C PRO A 17 -15.52 33.66 19.63
N LYS A 18 -14.79 33.93 20.71
CA LYS A 18 -15.26 34.27 22.06
C LYS A 18 -16.33 35.36 22.10
N SER A 19 -16.37 36.26 21.12
CA SER A 19 -17.34 37.36 21.05
C SER A 19 -18.66 37.02 20.33
N ILE A 20 -18.78 35.85 19.69
CA ILE A 20 -20.04 35.41 19.09
C ILE A 20 -20.82 34.59 20.12
N LYS A 21 -21.43 35.29 21.08
CA LYS A 21 -22.36 34.69 22.04
C LYS A 21 -23.82 35.05 21.85
N GLU A 22 -24.20 35.81 20.83
CA GLU A 22 -25.63 36.17 20.67
C GLU A 22 -26.29 35.77 19.34
N ASP A 23 -25.60 35.48 18.22
CA ASP A 23 -26.30 34.95 17.02
C ASP A 23 -25.48 34.02 16.08
N GLY A 24 -24.24 33.65 16.39
CA GLY A 24 -23.53 32.58 15.66
C GLY A 24 -23.10 32.89 14.21
N LEU A 25 -23.34 34.10 13.69
CA LEU A 25 -23.14 34.43 12.27
C LEU A 25 -21.74 34.99 12.00
N ILE A 26 -20.96 34.31 11.15
CA ILE A 26 -19.69 34.79 10.62
C ILE A 26 -19.98 35.74 9.44
N PRO A 27 -19.53 37.00 9.46
CA PRO A 27 -19.74 37.91 8.34
C PRO A 27 -18.98 37.47 7.09
N ILE A 28 -19.69 37.31 5.97
CA ILE A 28 -19.10 37.01 4.66
C ILE A 28 -18.53 38.29 4.07
N THR A 29 -17.20 38.37 3.95
CA THR A 29 -16.52 39.48 3.27
C THR A 29 -16.64 39.33 1.75
N SER A 30 -16.35 40.40 1.00
CA SER A 30 -16.31 40.34 -0.47
C SER A 30 -15.31 39.30 -0.99
N GLU A 31 -14.17 39.16 -0.30
CA GLU A 31 -13.12 38.18 -0.65
C GLU A 31 -13.62 36.73 -0.47
N ILE A 32 -14.33 36.45 0.63
CA ILE A 32 -14.95 35.13 0.86
C ILE A 32 -16.05 34.87 -0.18
N GLN A 33 -16.85 35.88 -0.53
CA GLN A 33 -17.88 35.75 -1.55
C GLN A 33 -17.28 35.39 -2.91
N GLU A 34 -16.16 36.01 -3.31
CA GLU A 34 -15.44 35.66 -4.54
C GLU A 34 -14.96 34.20 -4.54
N ILE A 35 -14.51 33.68 -3.40
CA ILE A 35 -14.12 32.28 -3.25
C ILE A 35 -15.33 31.36 -3.47
N PHE A 36 -16.48 31.67 -2.85
CA PHE A 36 -17.71 30.88 -3.04
C PHE A 36 -18.22 30.92 -4.47
N ASP A 37 -18.19 32.08 -5.13
CA ASP A 37 -18.59 32.22 -6.53
C ASP A 37 -17.69 31.38 -7.44
N ARG A 38 -16.38 31.36 -7.17
CA ARG A 38 -15.41 30.53 -7.89
C ARG A 38 -15.67 29.04 -7.68
N GLU A 39 -15.92 28.61 -6.45
CA GLU A 39 -16.25 27.22 -6.14
C GLU A 39 -17.57 26.79 -6.80
N ASN A 40 -18.61 27.62 -6.79
CA ASN A 40 -19.86 27.34 -7.48
C ASN A 40 -19.67 27.24 -9.00
N ASN A 41 -18.88 28.13 -9.60
CA ASN A 41 -18.55 28.05 -11.03
C ASN A 41 -17.78 26.76 -11.37
N ARG A 42 -16.83 26.37 -10.51
CA ARG A 42 -16.08 25.12 -10.67
C ARG A 42 -17.01 23.91 -10.54
N PHE A 43 -17.86 23.86 -9.53
CA PHE A 43 -18.87 22.81 -9.37
C PHE A 43 -19.78 22.72 -10.59
N LYS A 44 -20.29 23.86 -11.07
CA LYS A 44 -21.14 23.95 -12.27
C LYS A 44 -20.44 23.45 -13.52
N SER A 45 -19.13 23.69 -13.66
CA SER A 45 -18.36 23.18 -14.80
C SER A 45 -18.27 21.64 -14.81
N PHE A 46 -18.23 20.99 -13.65
CA PHE A 46 -18.18 19.52 -13.55
C PHE A 46 -19.56 18.87 -13.56
N MET A 47 -20.54 19.47 -12.86
CA MET A 47 -21.84 18.86 -12.58
C MET A 47 -22.97 19.40 -13.47
N GLY A 48 -22.73 20.49 -14.22
CA GLY A 48 -23.72 21.12 -15.09
C GLY A 48 -24.85 21.88 -14.36
N ARG A 49 -24.77 22.02 -13.04
CA ARG A 49 -25.74 22.72 -12.18
C ARG A 49 -25.04 23.49 -11.07
N ASP A 50 -25.73 24.46 -10.47
CA ASP A 50 -25.23 25.17 -9.28
C ASP A 50 -25.25 24.26 -8.03
N ILE A 51 -24.48 24.65 -7.01
CA ILE A 51 -24.42 24.00 -5.69
C ILE A 51 -25.81 24.07 -5.02
N SER A 52 -26.26 22.93 -4.49
CA SER A 52 -27.50 22.81 -3.73
C SER A 52 -27.22 22.73 -2.23
N LYS A 53 -28.28 22.68 -1.41
CA LYS A 53 -28.15 22.67 0.06
C LYS A 53 -27.44 21.43 0.61
N ASP A 54 -27.49 20.32 -0.13
CA ASP A 54 -26.91 19.04 0.28
C ASP A 54 -25.50 18.83 -0.30
N ASP A 55 -25.04 19.72 -1.17
CA ASP A 55 -23.68 19.67 -1.73
C ASP A 55 -22.69 20.40 -0.80
N PRO A 56 -21.43 19.94 -0.74
CA PRO A 56 -20.40 20.64 0.01
C PRO A 56 -20.09 21.99 -0.63
N LEU A 57 -19.96 23.01 0.23
CA LEU A 57 -19.64 24.37 -0.19
C LEU A 57 -18.27 24.46 -0.86
N MET A 58 -17.29 23.72 -0.34
CA MET A 58 -15.93 23.61 -0.90
C MET A 58 -15.79 22.33 -1.73
N SER A 59 -16.47 22.28 -2.88
CA SER A 59 -16.47 21.09 -3.74
C SER A 59 -15.08 20.68 -4.24
N SER A 60 -14.11 21.59 -4.25
CA SER A 60 -12.72 21.30 -4.62
C SER A 60 -12.00 20.35 -3.66
N THR A 61 -12.42 20.27 -2.39
CA THR A 61 -11.82 19.37 -1.39
C THR A 61 -12.27 17.93 -1.54
N LEU A 62 -13.37 17.66 -2.26
CA LEU A 62 -13.89 16.31 -2.54
C LEU A 62 -12.93 15.40 -3.34
N ARG A 63 -11.76 15.89 -3.74
CA ARG A 63 -10.78 15.15 -4.53
C ARG A 63 -9.47 14.92 -3.79
N MET A 64 -9.41 15.28 -2.52
CA MET A 64 -8.17 15.25 -1.74
C MET A 64 -8.46 14.62 -0.38
N SER A 65 -7.71 13.60 0.00
CA SER A 65 -7.69 13.11 1.39
C SER A 65 -7.30 14.24 2.34
N GLU A 66 -7.58 14.08 3.64
CA GLU A 66 -7.15 15.05 4.64
C GLU A 66 -5.61 15.19 4.65
N SER A 67 -4.92 14.06 4.48
CA SER A 67 -3.46 14.00 4.33
C SER A 67 -2.96 14.72 3.07
N GLU A 68 -3.57 14.50 1.91
CA GLU A 68 -3.24 15.20 0.67
C GLU A 68 -3.48 16.71 0.78
N TYR A 69 -4.57 17.11 1.42
CA TYR A 69 -4.88 18.51 1.69
C TYR A 69 -3.80 19.14 2.58
N LYS A 70 -3.45 18.50 3.70
CA LYS A 70 -2.40 18.98 4.61
C LYS A 70 -1.04 19.10 3.92
N LEU A 71 -0.66 18.10 3.12
CA LEU A 71 0.59 18.13 2.35
C LEU A 71 0.60 19.28 1.33
N HIS A 72 -0.50 19.48 0.60
CA HIS A 72 -0.59 20.55 -0.39
C HIS A 72 -0.52 21.93 0.25
N ILE A 73 -1.28 22.16 1.33
CA ILE A 73 -1.23 23.41 2.07
C ILE A 73 0.14 23.62 2.70
N SER A 74 0.76 22.59 3.27
CA SER A 74 2.13 22.67 3.81
C SER A 74 3.13 23.14 2.75
N GLY A 75 3.10 22.55 1.56
CA GLY A 75 3.99 22.96 0.47
C GLY A 75 3.77 24.42 0.05
N ILE A 76 2.52 24.89 0.01
CA ILE A 76 2.22 26.30 -0.26
C ILE A 76 2.78 27.19 0.86
N LEU A 77 2.62 26.79 2.13
CA LEU A 77 3.12 27.53 3.28
C LEU A 77 4.66 27.61 3.27
N GLU A 78 5.35 26.53 2.90
CA GLU A 78 6.79 26.50 2.70
C GLU A 78 7.22 27.45 1.58
N ASP A 79 6.55 27.41 0.42
CA ASP A 79 6.86 28.22 -0.75
C ASP A 79 6.72 29.73 -0.48
N ILE A 80 5.78 30.14 0.38
CA ILE A 80 5.61 31.54 0.79
C ILE A 80 6.46 31.93 2.00
N GLY A 81 7.31 31.03 2.50
CA GLY A 81 8.24 31.30 3.59
C GLY A 81 7.60 31.40 4.98
N VAL A 82 6.49 30.69 5.22
CA VAL A 82 5.91 30.57 6.56
C VAL A 82 6.90 29.85 7.47
N ASN A 83 6.97 30.29 8.74
CA ASN A 83 7.87 29.71 9.71
C ASN A 83 7.55 28.20 9.91
N PRO A 84 8.53 27.28 9.82
CA PRO A 84 8.34 25.84 9.98
C PRO A 84 7.53 25.42 11.20
N ARG A 85 7.66 26.12 12.34
CA ARG A 85 6.87 25.83 13.55
C ARG A 85 5.36 26.03 13.35
N VAL A 86 4.97 26.99 12.53
CA VAL A 86 3.57 27.26 12.18
C VAL A 86 3.04 26.18 11.24
N ILE A 87 3.88 25.71 10.30
CA ILE A 87 3.54 24.60 9.40
C ILE A 87 3.36 23.31 10.20
N TYR A 88 4.24 23.07 11.18
CA TYR A 88 4.14 21.96 12.12
C TYR A 88 2.82 22.01 12.91
N ALA A 89 2.52 23.14 13.56
CA ALA A 89 1.28 23.32 14.31
C ALA A 89 0.03 23.15 13.43
N PHE A 90 0.05 23.65 12.19
CA PHE A 90 -1.00 23.43 11.21
C PHE A 90 -1.19 21.93 10.89
N ASN A 91 -0.12 21.20 10.60
CA ASN A 91 -0.21 19.78 10.30
C ASN A 91 -0.73 18.95 11.48
N LYS A 92 -0.33 19.31 12.70
CA LYS A 92 -0.76 18.64 13.92
C LYS A 92 -2.23 18.92 14.24
N LEU A 93 -2.67 20.17 14.10
CA LEU A 93 -3.97 20.62 14.62
C LEU A 93 -5.05 20.78 13.55
N GLY A 94 -4.67 20.88 12.28
CA GLY A 94 -5.59 21.02 11.14
C GLY A 94 -6.19 22.42 10.95
N TYR A 95 -5.69 23.44 11.67
CA TYR A 95 -6.12 24.84 11.53
C TYR A 95 -4.93 25.79 11.64
N THR A 96 -5.15 27.10 11.50
CA THR A 96 -4.10 28.13 11.72
C THR A 96 -4.66 29.27 12.57
N LEU A 97 -3.87 29.79 13.50
CA LEU A 97 -4.20 31.02 14.20
C LEU A 97 -3.88 32.24 13.30
N VAL A 98 -4.88 33.08 13.03
CA VAL A 98 -4.73 34.38 12.38
C VAL A 98 -4.88 35.50 13.40
N GLU A 99 -4.48 36.73 13.05
CA GLU A 99 -4.61 37.89 13.93
C GLU A 99 -6.07 38.09 14.40
N GLY A 100 -6.25 38.18 15.72
CA GLY A 100 -7.55 38.28 16.40
C GLY A 100 -7.79 37.11 17.35
N GLU A 101 -7.16 37.14 18.54
CA GLU A 101 -7.34 36.11 19.58
C GLU A 101 -8.80 35.92 19.98
N GLU A 102 -9.65 36.93 19.76
CA GLU A 102 -11.08 36.78 19.97
C GLU A 102 -11.70 35.66 19.13
N PHE A 103 -11.12 35.21 18.01
CA PHE A 103 -11.62 34.17 17.08
C PHE A 103 -11.47 32.72 17.56
N TYR A 104 -10.80 32.50 18.68
CA TYR A 104 -10.41 31.17 19.14
C TYR A 104 -10.84 30.92 20.59
N SER A 105 -11.18 29.68 20.92
CA SER A 105 -11.35 29.29 22.32
C SER A 105 -10.01 29.31 23.04
N ASP A 106 -10.04 29.46 24.37
CA ASP A 106 -8.82 29.33 25.20
C ASP A 106 -8.10 28.00 24.96
N GLU A 107 -8.88 26.92 24.82
CA GLU A 107 -8.38 25.57 24.52
C GLU A 107 -7.65 25.51 23.17
N GLN A 108 -8.19 26.13 22.12
CA GLN A 108 -7.54 26.14 20.79
C GLN A 108 -6.23 26.94 20.77
N ILE A 109 -6.16 28.02 21.55
CA ILE A 109 -4.95 28.83 21.70
C ILE A 109 -3.91 28.04 22.49
N GLU A 110 -4.33 27.34 23.55
CA GLU A 110 -3.47 26.48 24.36
C GLU A 110 -2.92 25.30 23.52
N GLU A 111 -3.78 24.56 22.80
CA GLU A 111 -3.38 23.49 21.87
C GLU A 111 -2.36 23.98 20.84
N TRP A 112 -2.57 25.18 20.30
CA TRP A 112 -1.65 25.80 19.34
C TRP A 112 -0.29 26.09 19.96
N ASN A 113 -0.27 26.75 21.12
CA ASN A 113 0.97 27.09 21.80
C ASN A 113 1.75 25.83 22.19
N LEU A 114 1.08 24.78 22.66
CA LEU A 114 1.70 23.49 22.96
C LEU A 114 2.33 22.86 21.72
N ALA A 115 1.68 22.93 20.55
CA ALA A 115 2.27 22.42 19.31
C ALA A 115 3.49 23.24 18.84
N ILE A 116 3.52 24.54 19.13
CA ILE A 116 4.67 25.40 18.85
C ILE A 116 5.82 25.06 19.81
N GLU A 117 5.54 24.93 21.11
CA GLU A 117 6.53 24.54 22.13
C GLU A 117 7.15 23.17 21.82
N GLU A 118 6.33 22.19 21.43
CA GLU A 118 6.79 20.87 20.99
C GLU A 118 7.71 20.94 19.78
N TYR A 119 7.42 21.80 18.79
CA TYR A 119 8.34 22.01 17.66
C TYR A 119 9.68 22.60 18.12
N GLU A 120 9.64 23.58 19.02
CA GLU A 120 10.84 24.20 19.58
C GLU A 120 11.66 23.18 20.40
N GLU A 121 11.00 22.29 21.15
CA GLU A 121 11.63 21.16 21.83
C GLU A 121 12.28 20.20 20.81
N ILE A 122 11.61 19.88 19.70
CA ILE A 122 12.15 19.07 18.60
C ILE A 122 13.36 19.75 17.95
N GLU A 123 13.35 21.08 17.78
CA GLU A 123 14.47 21.82 17.19
C GLU A 123 15.68 21.86 18.15
N GLU A 124 15.44 22.02 19.46
CA GLU A 124 16.49 22.12 20.46
C GLU A 124 17.08 20.76 20.86
N HIS A 125 16.23 19.72 20.96
CA HIS A 125 16.60 18.40 21.48
C HIS A 125 16.58 17.28 20.42
N GLY A 126 16.09 17.56 19.21
CA GLY A 126 15.85 16.59 18.15
C GLY A 126 14.43 15.98 18.22
N GLU A 127 13.97 15.38 17.11
CA GLU A 127 12.70 14.61 17.07
C GLU A 127 12.68 13.56 18.20
N ASP A 128 11.51 13.25 18.77
CA ASP A 128 11.42 12.20 19.78
C ASP A 128 11.87 10.85 19.21
N ILE A 129 12.43 10.01 20.08
CA ILE A 129 13.06 8.75 19.68
C ILE A 129 12.07 7.82 18.96
N GLU A 130 10.78 7.82 19.33
CA GLU A 130 9.76 6.96 18.72
C GLU A 130 9.45 7.40 17.29
N THR A 131 9.24 8.70 17.06
CA THR A 131 9.02 9.26 15.71
C THR A 131 10.23 9.03 14.81
N GLN A 132 11.45 9.29 15.31
CA GLN A 132 12.69 9.01 14.57
C GLN A 132 12.79 7.52 14.19
N ASN A 133 12.42 6.63 15.11
CA ASN A 133 12.47 5.20 14.90
C ASN A 133 11.48 4.74 13.81
N ILE A 134 10.25 5.27 13.80
CA ILE A 134 9.24 4.96 12.77
C ILE A 134 9.68 5.49 11.40
N LYS A 135 10.19 6.72 11.35
CA LYS A 135 10.73 7.33 10.13
C LYS A 135 11.89 6.53 9.56
N SER A 136 12.85 6.17 10.42
CA SER A 136 14.00 5.32 10.08
C SER A 136 13.57 3.93 9.57
N ALA A 137 12.55 3.31 10.19
CA ALA A 137 11.99 2.05 9.70
C ALA A 137 11.37 2.21 8.31
N THR A 138 10.61 3.29 8.09
CA THR A 138 9.95 3.58 6.80
C THR A 138 10.98 3.82 5.69
N GLU A 139 12.01 4.63 5.95
CA GLU A 139 13.12 4.87 5.03
C GLU A 139 13.87 3.57 4.70
N SER A 140 14.09 2.72 5.70
CA SER A 140 14.73 1.42 5.52
C SER A 140 13.90 0.49 4.63
N ILE A 141 12.58 0.46 4.80
CA ILE A 141 11.65 -0.27 3.92
C ILE A 141 11.78 0.20 2.47
N MET A 142 11.71 1.50 2.25
CA MET A 142 11.77 2.08 0.89
C MET A 142 13.10 1.73 0.21
N LYS A 143 14.21 1.89 0.93
CA LYS A 143 15.54 1.53 0.44
C LYS A 143 15.66 0.03 0.13
N ALA A 144 15.09 -0.84 0.96
CA ALA A 144 15.08 -2.28 0.71
C ALA A 144 14.27 -2.63 -0.55
N ILE A 145 13.14 -1.96 -0.78
CA ILE A 145 12.32 -2.15 -1.98
C ILE A 145 13.05 -1.67 -3.24
N ASP A 146 13.73 -0.52 -3.22
CA ASP A 146 14.48 -0.03 -4.36
C ASP A 146 15.61 -1.00 -4.77
N LYS A 147 16.34 -1.52 -3.79
CA LYS A 147 17.36 -2.54 -4.02
C LYS A 147 16.77 -3.84 -4.56
N LEU A 148 15.60 -4.27 -4.05
CA LEU A 148 14.85 -5.41 -4.59
C LEU A 148 14.49 -5.22 -6.07
N GLN A 149 14.00 -4.02 -6.45
CA GLN A 149 13.68 -3.72 -7.84
C GLN A 149 14.92 -3.80 -8.72
N PHE A 150 16.06 -3.28 -8.25
CA PHE A 150 17.34 -3.38 -8.95
C PHE A 150 17.81 -4.83 -9.10
N LEU A 151 17.76 -5.63 -8.03
CA LEU A 151 18.14 -7.04 -8.04
C LEU A 151 17.32 -7.82 -9.07
N TYR A 152 15.99 -7.70 -9.06
CA TYR A 152 15.17 -8.42 -10.03
C TYR A 152 15.43 -7.96 -11.47
N ALA A 153 15.61 -6.67 -11.71
CA ALA A 153 15.97 -6.18 -13.04
C ALA A 153 17.31 -6.78 -13.52
N LEU A 154 18.30 -6.88 -12.62
CA LEU A 154 19.59 -7.49 -12.91
C LEU A 154 19.45 -8.99 -13.22
N ILE A 155 18.74 -9.75 -12.38
CA ILE A 155 18.49 -11.18 -12.57
C ILE A 155 17.77 -11.41 -13.91
N ILE A 156 16.66 -10.70 -14.16
CA ILE A 156 15.91 -10.85 -15.40
C ILE A 156 16.82 -10.61 -16.61
N ARG A 157 17.61 -9.53 -16.61
CA ARG A 157 18.51 -9.22 -17.72
C ARG A 157 19.62 -10.27 -17.91
N LYS A 158 20.17 -10.80 -16.82
CA LYS A 158 21.26 -11.78 -16.83
C LYS A 158 20.82 -13.14 -17.35
N TYR A 159 19.58 -13.54 -17.07
CA TYR A 159 19.08 -14.88 -17.35
C TYR A 159 18.11 -14.95 -18.53
N ALA A 160 17.42 -13.86 -18.91
CA ALA A 160 16.53 -13.83 -20.07
C ALA A 160 17.26 -14.13 -21.39
N ASN A 161 18.53 -13.70 -21.52
CA ASN A 161 19.34 -13.94 -22.73
C ASN A 161 19.91 -15.36 -22.81
N LYS A 162 19.74 -16.21 -21.79
CA LYS A 162 20.21 -17.61 -21.81
C LYS A 162 19.24 -18.54 -22.54
N SER A 163 18.02 -18.09 -22.79
CA SER A 163 16.99 -18.86 -23.50
C SER A 163 16.90 -18.36 -24.93
N GLU A 164 17.43 -19.12 -25.89
CA GLU A 164 17.45 -18.75 -27.33
C GLU A 164 16.03 -18.62 -27.92
N ASN A 165 15.03 -19.26 -27.31
CA ASN A 165 13.61 -19.12 -27.66
C ASN A 165 12.74 -19.36 -26.41
N ILE A 166 12.20 -18.29 -25.82
CA ILE A 166 11.24 -18.42 -24.71
C ILE A 166 9.88 -18.83 -25.28
N ASP A 167 9.48 -20.07 -25.01
CA ASP A 167 8.17 -20.62 -25.39
C ASP A 167 7.42 -21.08 -24.14
N LEU A 168 6.43 -20.31 -23.72
CA LEU A 168 5.53 -20.64 -22.60
C LEU A 168 4.22 -21.29 -23.07
N ILE A 169 4.14 -21.69 -24.33
CA ILE A 169 2.91 -22.15 -25.01
C ILE A 169 3.01 -23.64 -25.32
N GLU A 170 4.05 -24.06 -26.04
CA GLU A 170 4.21 -25.45 -26.49
C GLU A 170 5.36 -26.16 -25.76
N ASN A 171 6.53 -25.52 -25.71
CA ASN A 171 7.75 -26.08 -25.13
C ASN A 171 8.13 -25.44 -23.80
N VAL A 172 7.18 -25.47 -22.85
CA VAL A 172 7.31 -24.82 -21.54
C VAL A 172 8.57 -25.26 -20.80
N ASN A 173 9.45 -24.29 -20.53
CA ASN A 173 10.58 -24.41 -19.63
C ASN A 173 10.24 -23.78 -18.26
N PRO A 174 10.33 -24.53 -17.14
CA PRO A 174 9.99 -24.00 -15.82
C PRO A 174 10.84 -22.79 -15.42
N ASN A 175 12.10 -22.74 -15.83
CA ASN A 175 12.99 -21.61 -15.52
C ASN A 175 12.55 -20.32 -16.24
N ASP A 176 12.08 -20.43 -17.49
CA ASP A 176 11.51 -19.29 -18.22
C ASP A 176 10.20 -18.81 -17.59
N TYR A 177 9.41 -19.74 -17.04
CA TYR A 177 8.20 -19.38 -16.30
C TYR A 177 8.52 -18.70 -14.96
N ILE A 178 9.58 -19.12 -14.25
CA ILE A 178 10.09 -18.39 -13.08
C ILE A 178 10.51 -16.96 -13.49
N LEU A 179 11.24 -16.78 -14.59
CA LEU A 179 11.62 -15.44 -15.09
C LEU A 179 10.39 -14.58 -15.44
N PHE A 180 9.34 -15.17 -16.00
CA PHE A 180 8.05 -14.50 -16.18
C PHE A 180 7.45 -14.05 -14.85
N CYS A 181 7.42 -14.93 -13.84
CA CYS A 181 6.95 -14.61 -12.50
C CYS A 181 7.75 -13.45 -11.88
N LEU A 182 9.08 -13.45 -12.01
CA LEU A 182 9.94 -12.36 -11.53
C LEU A 182 9.69 -11.05 -12.27
N THR A 183 9.46 -11.10 -13.58
CA THR A 183 9.16 -9.92 -14.38
C THR A 183 7.80 -9.31 -14.01
N ARG A 184 6.78 -10.15 -13.81
CA ARG A 184 5.48 -9.72 -13.26
C ARG A 184 5.66 -9.15 -11.85
N ASN A 185 6.47 -9.79 -11.02
CA ASN A 185 6.74 -9.36 -9.65
C ASN A 185 7.43 -7.99 -9.60
N LEU A 186 8.44 -7.75 -10.44
CA LEU A 186 9.11 -6.45 -10.57
C LEU A 186 8.15 -5.34 -11.00
N LYS A 187 7.27 -5.60 -11.98
CA LYS A 187 6.25 -4.62 -12.39
C LYS A 187 5.27 -4.31 -11.27
N THR A 188 4.86 -5.34 -10.53
CA THR A 188 3.94 -5.21 -9.39
C THR A 188 4.59 -4.41 -8.26
N LEU A 189 5.86 -4.69 -7.95
CA LEU A 189 6.64 -3.94 -6.96
C LEU A 189 6.66 -2.45 -7.24
N LYS A 190 6.96 -2.06 -8.48
CA LYS A 190 6.95 -0.65 -8.91
C LYS A 190 5.59 0.00 -8.69
N ALA A 191 4.52 -0.70 -9.05
CA ALA A 191 3.16 -0.19 -8.87
C ALA A 191 2.79 -0.03 -7.39
N ILE A 192 3.10 -1.01 -6.54
CA ILE A 192 2.88 -0.95 -5.09
C ILE A 192 3.59 0.26 -4.48
N THR A 193 4.87 0.47 -4.82
CA THR A 193 5.64 1.62 -4.32
C THR A 193 4.99 2.94 -4.70
N ILE A 194 4.56 3.09 -5.96
CA ILE A 194 3.89 4.32 -6.43
C ILE A 194 2.58 4.52 -5.66
N LEU A 195 1.73 3.50 -5.56
CA LEU A 195 0.43 3.61 -4.90
C LEU A 195 0.57 3.93 -3.41
N ALA A 196 1.46 3.25 -2.70
CA ALA A 196 1.69 3.49 -1.27
C ALA A 196 2.26 4.90 -0.98
N VAL A 197 3.11 5.43 -1.86
CA VAL A 197 3.67 6.79 -1.71
C VAL A 197 2.63 7.87 -2.06
N ASN A 198 1.64 7.55 -2.89
CA ASN A 198 0.58 8.49 -3.30
C ASN A 198 -0.74 8.25 -2.54
N ASP A 199 -0.68 7.70 -1.32
CA ASP A 199 -1.85 7.56 -0.44
C ASP A 199 -2.99 6.67 -1.00
N PHE A 200 -2.63 5.62 -1.75
CA PHE A 200 -3.56 4.57 -2.21
C PHE A 200 -3.25 3.19 -1.60
N PRO A 201 -3.33 3.03 -0.26
CA PRO A 201 -2.90 1.79 0.41
C PRO A 201 -3.79 0.59 0.09
N GLU A 202 -5.10 0.76 -0.13
CA GLU A 202 -6.03 -0.33 -0.46
C GLU A 202 -5.69 -0.97 -1.80
N ASP A 203 -5.41 -0.14 -2.81
CA ASP A 203 -4.99 -0.59 -4.14
C ASP A 203 -3.59 -1.20 -4.08
N ALA A 204 -2.68 -0.64 -3.28
CA ALA A 204 -1.37 -1.23 -3.03
C ALA A 204 -1.50 -2.63 -2.39
N LEU A 205 -2.35 -2.81 -1.37
CA LEU A 205 -2.63 -4.11 -0.72
C LEU A 205 -3.24 -5.11 -1.71
N ASN A 206 -4.17 -4.66 -2.55
CA ASN A 206 -4.74 -5.49 -3.61
C ASN A 206 -3.64 -6.02 -4.56
N LEU A 207 -2.67 -5.17 -4.92
CA LEU A 207 -1.52 -5.59 -5.73
C LEU A 207 -0.53 -6.47 -4.98
N THR A 208 -0.33 -6.30 -3.67
CA THR A 208 0.56 -7.14 -2.86
C THR A 208 0.18 -8.62 -2.95
N ARG A 209 -1.12 -8.95 -3.10
CA ARG A 209 -1.60 -10.30 -3.39
C ARG A 209 -0.86 -10.94 -4.57
N THR A 210 -0.59 -10.18 -5.62
CA THR A 210 0.13 -10.66 -6.81
C THR A 210 1.56 -11.11 -6.47
N ASN A 211 2.25 -10.49 -5.50
CA ASN A 211 3.57 -10.96 -5.08
C ASN A 211 3.48 -12.37 -4.47
N PHE A 212 2.48 -12.64 -3.63
CA PHE A 212 2.25 -13.98 -3.09
C PHE A 212 1.91 -15.00 -4.18
N GLU A 213 1.11 -14.60 -5.17
CA GLU A 213 0.77 -15.49 -6.29
C GLU A 213 2.03 -15.87 -7.09
N ASN A 214 2.90 -14.89 -7.38
CA ASN A 214 4.19 -15.17 -8.03
C ASN A 214 5.06 -16.10 -7.18
N TYR A 215 5.10 -15.91 -5.86
CA TYR A 215 5.76 -16.85 -4.95
C TYR A 215 5.22 -18.28 -5.10
N ALA A 216 3.89 -18.46 -5.04
CA ALA A 216 3.27 -19.77 -5.17
C ALA A 216 3.54 -20.43 -6.54
N GLU A 217 3.58 -19.65 -7.63
CA GLU A 217 3.97 -20.16 -8.95
C GLU A 217 5.44 -20.58 -9.02
N ILE A 218 6.35 -19.86 -8.35
CA ILE A 218 7.76 -20.22 -8.29
C ILE A 218 7.95 -21.52 -7.50
N VAL A 219 7.29 -21.68 -6.36
CA VAL A 219 7.27 -22.95 -5.61
C VAL A 219 6.75 -24.09 -6.49
N TYR A 220 5.66 -23.86 -7.24
CA TYR A 220 5.12 -24.88 -8.15
C TYR A 220 6.12 -25.27 -9.24
N SER A 221 6.82 -24.28 -9.80
CA SER A 221 7.87 -24.49 -10.81
C SER A 221 9.04 -25.31 -10.29
N ASN A 222 9.50 -25.03 -9.07
CA ASN A 222 10.63 -25.71 -8.44
C ASN A 222 10.29 -27.16 -8.06
N TYR A 223 9.09 -27.42 -7.53
CA TYR A 223 8.78 -28.70 -6.88
C TYR A 223 7.81 -29.62 -7.64
N ASP A 224 7.11 -29.15 -8.67
CA ASP A 224 6.25 -29.98 -9.52
C ASP A 224 6.19 -29.46 -10.97
N SER A 225 7.38 -29.26 -11.55
CA SER A 225 7.57 -28.75 -12.91
C SER A 225 6.83 -29.56 -13.99
N LYS A 226 6.68 -30.87 -13.82
CA LYS A 226 5.98 -31.74 -14.77
C LYS A 226 4.49 -31.38 -14.86
N ASN A 227 3.82 -31.22 -13.73
CA ASN A 227 2.41 -30.83 -13.74
C ASN A 227 2.24 -29.36 -14.11
N LEU A 228 3.19 -28.48 -13.75
CA LEU A 228 3.18 -27.09 -14.21
C LEU A 228 3.11 -27.03 -15.74
N LYS A 229 4.00 -27.75 -16.44
CA LYS A 229 4.01 -27.80 -17.91
C LYS A 229 2.66 -28.24 -18.46
N LYS A 230 2.10 -29.33 -17.92
CA LYS A 230 0.76 -29.81 -18.32
C LYS A 230 -0.31 -28.74 -18.10
N GLN A 231 -0.29 -28.06 -16.96
CA GLN A 231 -1.25 -27.01 -16.64
C GLN A 231 -1.14 -25.84 -17.63
N LEU A 232 0.06 -25.34 -17.90
CA LEU A 232 0.27 -24.20 -18.82
C LEU A 232 -0.15 -24.53 -20.26
N ILE A 233 0.21 -25.73 -20.76
CA ILE A 233 -0.23 -26.21 -22.08
C ILE A 233 -1.77 -26.30 -22.12
N ALA A 234 -2.40 -26.81 -21.07
CA ALA A 234 -3.85 -26.92 -20.99
C ALA A 234 -4.55 -25.55 -20.93
N GLU A 235 -4.01 -24.59 -20.18
CA GLU A 235 -4.51 -23.22 -20.10
C GLU A 235 -4.43 -22.50 -21.46
N ASN A 236 -3.32 -22.68 -22.19
CA ASN A 236 -3.22 -22.21 -23.56
C ASN A 236 -4.21 -22.93 -24.49
N GLY A 237 -4.37 -24.24 -24.32
CA GLY A 237 -5.32 -25.05 -25.06
C GLY A 237 -6.78 -24.63 -24.89
N VAL A 238 -7.14 -24.01 -23.76
CA VAL A 238 -8.47 -23.39 -23.59
C VAL A 238 -8.62 -22.19 -24.50
N LYS A 239 -7.57 -21.36 -24.67
CA LYS A 239 -7.60 -20.18 -25.54
C LYS A 239 -7.63 -20.55 -27.03
N THR A 240 -6.88 -21.59 -27.42
CA THR A 240 -6.84 -22.08 -28.81
C THR A 240 -8.00 -23.03 -29.16
N GLY A 241 -8.82 -23.39 -28.16
CA GLY A 241 -10.04 -24.19 -28.37
C GLY A 241 -9.84 -25.71 -28.35
N THR A 242 -8.64 -26.23 -28.11
CA THR A 242 -8.34 -27.66 -27.99
C THR A 242 -8.78 -28.26 -26.64
N HIS A 243 -8.94 -27.43 -25.61
CA HIS A 243 -9.38 -27.83 -24.29
C HIS A 243 -10.67 -27.14 -23.87
N LYS A 244 -11.37 -27.69 -22.88
CA LYS A 244 -12.54 -27.08 -22.22
C LYS A 244 -12.27 -26.95 -20.73
N ARG A 245 -12.52 -25.76 -20.18
CA ARG A 245 -12.45 -25.51 -18.74
C ARG A 245 -13.73 -26.02 -18.07
N LYS A 246 -13.58 -26.81 -17.00
CA LYS A 246 -14.67 -27.27 -16.13
C LYS A 246 -14.23 -27.14 -14.68
N TRP A 247 -14.62 -26.03 -14.05
CA TRP A 247 -14.21 -25.70 -12.68
C TRP A 247 -12.67 -25.74 -12.52
N ARG A 248 -12.16 -26.33 -11.43
CA ARG A 248 -10.73 -26.57 -11.15
C ARG A 248 -10.08 -27.62 -12.05
N LYS A 249 -10.65 -27.92 -13.21
CA LYS A 249 -10.10 -28.87 -14.17
C LYS A 249 -10.13 -28.31 -15.58
N ILE A 250 -9.15 -28.68 -16.37
CA ILE A 250 -9.13 -28.49 -17.82
C ILE A 250 -9.17 -29.88 -18.47
N ILE A 251 -10.03 -30.04 -19.47
CA ILE A 251 -10.26 -31.31 -20.15
C ILE A 251 -9.84 -31.15 -21.61
N ASN A 252 -8.94 -32.00 -22.09
CA ASN A 252 -8.59 -32.08 -23.50
C ASN A 252 -9.79 -32.68 -24.28
N LYS A 253 -10.21 -32.03 -25.36
CA LYS A 253 -11.42 -32.43 -26.12
C LYS A 253 -11.23 -33.70 -26.96
N GLU A 254 -10.00 -34.02 -27.34
CA GLU A 254 -9.70 -35.17 -28.21
C GLU A 254 -9.59 -36.47 -27.40
N ASN A 255 -8.84 -36.45 -26.31
CA ASN A 255 -8.51 -37.66 -25.54
C ASN A 255 -9.17 -37.73 -24.15
N ASN A 256 -9.96 -36.71 -23.77
CA ASN A 256 -10.59 -36.58 -22.44
C ASN A 256 -9.61 -36.57 -21.24
N GLU A 257 -8.31 -36.33 -21.45
CA GLU A 257 -7.34 -36.15 -20.36
C GLU A 257 -7.77 -34.97 -19.47
N GLN A 258 -7.79 -35.20 -18.16
CA GLN A 258 -8.16 -34.19 -17.17
C GLN A 258 -6.92 -33.68 -16.45
N ILE A 259 -6.76 -32.36 -16.45
CA ILE A 259 -5.66 -31.67 -15.80
C ILE A 259 -6.25 -30.85 -14.66
N HIS A 260 -5.86 -31.19 -13.43
CA HIS A 260 -6.31 -30.48 -12.23
C HIS A 260 -5.52 -29.18 -12.05
N LEU A 261 -6.23 -28.07 -11.88
CA LEU A 261 -5.66 -26.75 -11.63
C LEU A 261 -5.39 -26.61 -10.14
N LYS A 262 -4.11 -26.61 -9.75
CA LYS A 262 -3.72 -26.41 -8.35
C LYS A 262 -4.05 -24.98 -7.92
N SER A 263 -4.72 -24.84 -6.78
CA SER A 263 -4.87 -23.57 -6.07
C SER A 263 -3.54 -23.10 -5.47
N ASN A 264 -3.44 -21.82 -5.11
CA ASN A 264 -2.23 -21.29 -4.46
C ASN A 264 -1.87 -22.05 -3.17
N HIS A 265 -2.88 -22.43 -2.38
CA HIS A 265 -2.71 -23.31 -1.22
C HIS A 265 -2.06 -24.66 -1.60
N GLU A 266 -2.53 -25.30 -2.67
CA GLU A 266 -1.97 -26.58 -3.14
C GLU A 266 -0.54 -26.41 -3.68
N LYS A 267 -0.21 -25.26 -4.28
CA LYS A 267 1.13 -24.95 -4.79
C LYS A 267 2.15 -24.77 -3.67
N ILE A 268 1.87 -23.91 -2.69
CA ILE A 268 2.77 -23.68 -1.54
C ILE A 268 2.95 -24.95 -0.69
N SER A 269 1.94 -25.83 -0.67
CA SER A 269 2.00 -27.11 0.05
C SER A 269 3.00 -28.10 -0.56
N LEU A 270 3.52 -27.82 -1.76
CA LEU A 270 4.58 -28.62 -2.38
C LEU A 270 5.95 -28.39 -1.75
N HIS A 271 6.15 -27.27 -1.05
CA HIS A 271 7.45 -26.95 -0.48
C HIS A 271 7.86 -27.99 0.59
N PRO A 272 9.02 -28.65 0.47
CA PRO A 272 9.40 -29.77 1.35
C PRO A 272 9.58 -29.36 2.82
N VAL A 273 10.18 -28.19 3.05
CA VAL A 273 10.52 -27.69 4.40
C VAL A 273 9.48 -26.73 4.98
N PHE A 274 8.98 -25.78 4.19
CA PHE A 274 8.19 -24.65 4.65
C PHE A 274 6.67 -24.79 4.49
N LYS A 275 6.15 -25.86 3.87
CA LYS A 275 4.70 -26.05 3.64
C LYS A 275 3.80 -25.71 4.85
N ASP A 276 4.14 -26.18 6.06
CA ASP A 276 3.28 -26.04 7.22
C ASP A 276 3.19 -24.59 7.69
N ILE A 277 4.26 -23.82 7.50
CA ILE A 277 4.32 -22.42 7.90
C ILE A 277 3.83 -21.49 6.78
N ASP A 278 4.12 -21.81 5.52
CA ASP A 278 3.63 -21.06 4.37
C ASP A 278 2.11 -21.18 4.25
N VAL A 279 1.52 -22.33 4.59
CA VAL A 279 0.06 -22.49 4.69
C VAL A 279 -0.55 -21.62 5.77
N LYS A 280 0.13 -21.41 6.91
CA LYS A 280 -0.34 -20.49 7.96
C LYS A 280 -0.24 -19.03 7.50
N ILE A 281 0.87 -18.66 6.86
CA ILE A 281 1.06 -17.32 6.28
C ILE A 281 0.00 -17.06 5.19
N TYR A 282 -0.28 -18.05 4.34
CA TYR A 282 -1.34 -17.97 3.34
C TYR A 282 -2.71 -17.69 3.97
N LYS A 283 -3.11 -18.47 4.99
CA LYS A 283 -4.41 -18.26 5.66
C LYS A 283 -4.53 -16.88 6.29
N LEU A 284 -3.44 -16.34 6.82
CA LEU A 284 -3.40 -15.03 7.43
C LEU A 284 -3.41 -13.91 6.39
N LEU A 285 -2.36 -13.85 5.55
CA LEU A 285 -2.12 -12.71 4.66
C LEU A 285 -2.90 -12.83 3.35
N TYR A 286 -2.95 -14.00 2.70
CA TYR A 286 -3.63 -14.10 1.41
C TYR A 286 -5.14 -13.89 1.54
N SER A 287 -5.76 -14.39 2.62
CA SER A 287 -7.18 -14.16 2.87
C SER A 287 -7.48 -12.68 3.05
N TYR A 288 -6.67 -12.00 3.87
CA TYR A 288 -6.79 -10.57 4.12
C TYR A 288 -6.54 -9.73 2.85
N LEU A 289 -5.52 -10.05 2.05
CA LEU A 289 -5.28 -9.34 0.80
C LEU A 289 -6.37 -9.61 -0.25
N SER A 290 -6.93 -10.82 -0.25
CA SER A 290 -8.03 -11.17 -1.16
C SER A 290 -9.32 -10.41 -0.85
N SER A 291 -9.54 -9.95 0.38
CA SER A 291 -10.69 -9.11 0.73
C SER A 291 -10.59 -7.69 0.16
N TYR A 292 -9.40 -7.23 -0.29
CA TYR A 292 -9.28 -5.97 -1.04
C TYR A 292 -9.57 -6.13 -2.54
N THR A 293 -9.49 -7.35 -3.09
CA THR A 293 -9.82 -7.60 -4.51
C THR A 293 -11.32 -7.77 -4.77
N HIS A 294 -12.05 -8.25 -3.77
CA HIS A 294 -13.49 -8.55 -3.88
C HIS A 294 -14.25 -7.65 -2.90
N PRO A 295 -15.45 -7.16 -3.25
CA PRO A 295 -16.31 -6.49 -2.27
C PRO A 295 -16.56 -7.42 -1.08
N ASP A 296 -15.86 -7.16 0.02
CA ASP A 296 -15.89 -7.96 1.24
C ASP A 296 -16.19 -7.04 2.42
N ILE A 297 -17.21 -7.41 3.19
CA ILE A 297 -17.63 -6.65 4.37
C ILE A 297 -16.51 -6.57 5.41
N MET A 298 -15.58 -7.52 5.42
CA MET A 298 -14.47 -7.56 6.35
C MET A 298 -13.49 -6.41 6.16
N VAL A 299 -13.42 -5.77 4.98
CA VAL A 299 -12.58 -4.57 4.76
C VAL A 299 -13.42 -3.30 4.66
N ALA A 300 -14.75 -3.37 4.78
CA ALA A 300 -15.61 -2.19 4.69
C ALA A 300 -15.25 -1.14 5.76
N PHE A 301 -14.75 -1.57 6.93
CA PHE A 301 -14.30 -0.66 7.97
C PHE A 301 -13.15 0.26 7.51
N GLN A 302 -12.39 -0.10 6.47
CA GLN A 302 -11.34 0.75 5.89
C GLN A 302 -11.89 1.91 5.06
N TYR A 303 -13.19 1.89 4.75
CA TYR A 303 -13.89 2.93 3.99
C TYR A 303 -14.95 3.64 4.84
N ILE A 304 -15.00 3.32 6.14
CA ILE A 304 -15.96 3.88 7.08
C ILE A 304 -15.19 4.66 8.14
N ASP A 305 -15.43 5.96 8.17
CA ASP A 305 -15.05 6.85 9.26
C ASP A 305 -16.17 6.92 10.30
N LYS A 306 -15.77 7.15 11.56
CA LYS A 306 -16.69 7.10 12.70
C LYS A 306 -17.72 8.22 12.65
N ASP A 307 -17.33 9.39 12.14
CA ASP A 307 -18.14 10.60 12.20
C ASP A 307 -18.83 10.89 10.86
N SER A 308 -18.19 10.55 9.74
CA SER A 308 -18.69 10.81 8.39
C SER A 308 -19.32 9.61 7.67
N GLY A 309 -19.21 8.40 8.24
CA GLY A 309 -19.72 7.19 7.58
C GLY A 309 -18.84 6.76 6.41
N PHE A 310 -19.41 6.41 5.27
CA PHE A 310 -18.62 6.02 4.10
C PHE A 310 -17.84 7.22 3.55
N THR A 311 -16.53 7.09 3.44
CA THR A 311 -15.64 8.13 2.95
C THR A 311 -14.48 7.53 2.16
N ASP A 312 -14.08 8.23 1.11
CA ASP A 312 -12.86 7.98 0.34
C ASP A 312 -11.64 8.70 0.95
N LEU A 313 -11.85 9.52 1.98
CA LEU A 313 -10.82 10.36 2.60
C LEU A 313 -10.21 9.74 3.87
N LYS A 314 -10.53 8.48 4.17
CA LYS A 314 -10.05 7.84 5.38
C LYS A 314 -8.55 7.53 5.25
N ASP A 315 -7.77 8.07 6.18
CA ASP A 315 -6.34 7.76 6.29
C ASP A 315 -6.14 6.31 6.73
N ASN A 316 -5.58 5.50 5.84
CA ASN A 316 -5.17 4.12 6.12
C ASN A 316 -3.65 3.97 6.03
N SER A 317 -3.12 2.87 6.56
CA SER A 317 -1.68 2.72 6.71
C SER A 317 -0.95 2.46 5.38
N ASN A 318 -0.21 3.46 4.89
CA ASN A 318 0.63 3.36 3.69
C ASN A 318 1.81 2.39 3.81
N ILE A 319 2.19 2.01 5.03
CA ILE A 319 3.35 1.14 5.28
C ILE A 319 3.01 -0.35 5.19
N ASP A 320 1.76 -0.74 5.47
CA ASP A 320 1.34 -2.14 5.49
C ASP A 320 1.52 -2.87 4.15
N PRO A 321 1.13 -2.29 2.99
CA PRO A 321 1.42 -2.91 1.70
C PRO A 321 2.93 -3.14 1.50
N LEU A 322 3.78 -2.22 1.96
CA LEU A 322 5.24 -2.31 1.81
C LEU A 322 5.84 -3.41 2.69
N ILE A 323 5.37 -3.56 3.93
CA ILE A 323 5.80 -4.63 4.85
C ILE A 323 5.46 -6.00 4.28
N PHE A 324 4.22 -6.21 3.84
CA PHE A 324 3.79 -7.48 3.24
C PHE A 324 4.54 -7.78 1.94
N THR A 325 4.83 -6.74 1.15
CA THR A 325 5.66 -6.85 -0.04
C THR A 325 7.07 -7.35 0.30
N LEU A 326 7.72 -6.80 1.33
CA LEU A 326 9.02 -7.28 1.79
C LEU A 326 8.97 -8.76 2.23
N ILE A 327 7.94 -9.16 2.98
CA ILE A 327 7.77 -10.55 3.43
C ILE A 327 7.67 -11.52 2.25
N PHE A 328 6.82 -11.23 1.25
CA PHE A 328 6.69 -12.12 0.10
C PHE A 328 7.95 -12.15 -0.76
N ASN A 329 8.65 -11.02 -0.88
CA ASN A 329 9.90 -10.98 -1.64
C ASN A 329 11.05 -11.69 -0.92
N PHE A 330 11.07 -11.67 0.41
CA PHE A 330 11.99 -12.52 1.19
C PHE A 330 11.79 -14.00 0.86
N MET A 331 10.52 -14.44 0.78
CA MET A 331 10.16 -15.80 0.43
C MET A 331 10.52 -16.13 -1.04
N ILE A 332 10.24 -15.22 -1.98
CA ILE A 332 10.61 -15.38 -3.40
C ILE A 332 12.12 -15.55 -3.57
N ILE A 333 12.93 -14.69 -2.95
CA ILE A 333 14.40 -14.76 -3.05
C ILE A 333 14.91 -16.12 -2.55
N HIS A 334 14.32 -16.66 -1.48
CA HIS A 334 14.67 -17.99 -1.00
C HIS A 334 14.43 -19.07 -2.06
N GLU A 335 13.28 -19.06 -2.73
CA GLU A 335 12.97 -20.04 -3.79
C GLU A 335 13.89 -19.90 -5.01
N ILE A 336 14.29 -18.67 -5.35
CA ILE A 336 15.23 -18.42 -6.45
C ILE A 336 16.62 -18.94 -6.07
N TYR A 337 17.06 -18.69 -4.83
CA TYR A 337 18.36 -19.12 -4.32
C TYR A 337 18.54 -20.65 -4.38
N GLU A 338 17.50 -21.41 -4.04
CA GLU A 338 17.52 -22.87 -4.08
C GLU A 338 17.59 -23.44 -5.51
N SER A 339 17.26 -22.64 -6.53
CA SER A 339 17.30 -23.08 -7.92
C SER A 339 18.70 -22.95 -8.52
N SER A 340 19.21 -24.07 -9.05
CA SER A 340 20.51 -24.13 -9.74
C SER A 340 20.57 -23.26 -11.00
N PHE A 341 19.42 -22.88 -11.56
CA PHE A 341 19.37 -21.95 -12.69
C PHE A 341 19.99 -20.59 -12.34
N PHE A 342 19.88 -20.15 -11.07
CA PHE A 342 20.34 -18.83 -10.62
C PHE A 342 21.71 -18.86 -9.92
N GLU A 343 22.54 -19.87 -10.18
CA GLU A 343 23.81 -20.11 -9.47
C GLU A 343 24.71 -18.85 -9.37
N THR A 344 24.89 -18.15 -10.48
CA THR A 344 25.78 -16.98 -10.54
C THR A 344 25.25 -15.73 -9.83
N SER A 345 24.06 -15.76 -9.24
CA SER A 345 23.44 -14.65 -8.51
C SER A 345 23.14 -14.98 -7.04
N LYS A 346 23.65 -16.12 -6.54
CA LYS A 346 23.42 -16.55 -5.16
C LYS A 346 23.92 -15.55 -4.12
N GLU A 347 25.09 -14.95 -4.32
CA GLU A 347 25.63 -13.95 -3.38
C GLU A 347 24.74 -12.71 -3.30
N ASP A 348 24.30 -12.18 -4.45
CA ASP A 348 23.38 -11.05 -4.53
C ASP A 348 22.04 -11.36 -3.83
N LEU A 349 21.51 -12.57 -4.05
CA LEU A 349 20.26 -13.04 -3.43
C LEU A 349 20.39 -13.14 -1.90
N VAL A 350 21.48 -13.72 -1.40
CA VAL A 350 21.74 -13.83 0.05
C VAL A 350 21.89 -12.46 0.69
N GLN A 351 22.68 -11.56 0.06
CA GLN A 351 22.86 -10.21 0.57
C GLN A 351 21.53 -9.47 0.66
N GLN A 352 20.72 -9.52 -0.40
CA GLN A 352 19.42 -8.87 -0.39
C GLN A 352 18.48 -9.45 0.67
N ASN A 353 18.46 -10.77 0.88
CA ASN A 353 17.62 -11.37 1.92
C ASN A 353 18.06 -11.01 3.34
N LYS A 354 19.37 -10.84 3.58
CA LYS A 354 19.89 -10.33 4.87
C LYS A 354 19.42 -8.91 5.13
N GLU A 355 19.48 -8.04 4.13
CA GLU A 355 19.00 -6.66 4.27
C GLU A 355 17.48 -6.57 4.50
N ILE A 356 16.70 -7.41 3.82
CA ILE A 356 15.25 -7.51 4.09
C ILE A 356 15.01 -8.01 5.51
N TYR A 357 15.77 -9.00 5.97
CA TYR A 357 15.67 -9.49 7.35
C TYR A 357 15.96 -8.39 8.38
N GLU A 358 17.04 -7.63 8.20
CA GLU A 358 17.40 -6.51 9.07
C GLU A 358 16.28 -5.45 9.06
N THR A 359 15.76 -5.12 7.89
CA THR A 359 14.65 -4.17 7.72
C THR A 359 13.38 -4.64 8.44
N LEU A 360 13.00 -5.92 8.26
CA LEU A 360 11.83 -6.49 8.91
C LEU A 360 12.00 -6.55 10.44
N ASN A 361 13.20 -6.77 10.96
CA ASN A 361 13.46 -6.68 12.41
C ASN A 361 13.32 -5.24 12.94
N LEU A 362 13.78 -4.24 12.20
CA LEU A 362 13.56 -2.82 12.56
C LEU A 362 12.06 -2.50 12.60
N VAL A 363 11.32 -2.92 11.59
CA VAL A 363 9.86 -2.79 11.53
C VAL A 363 9.20 -3.47 12.72
N ASP A 364 9.63 -4.68 13.07
CA ASP A 364 9.06 -5.40 14.20
C ASP A 364 9.36 -4.70 15.54
N MET A 365 10.57 -4.18 15.70
CA MET A 365 11.00 -3.49 16.91
C MET A 365 10.23 -2.17 17.11
N TYR A 366 9.97 -1.43 16.05
CA TYR A 366 9.40 -0.07 16.15
C TYR A 366 7.91 0.01 15.83
N ILE A 367 7.37 -0.95 15.08
CA ILE A 367 5.97 -0.94 14.63
C ILE A 367 5.20 -2.16 15.16
N GLY A 368 5.88 -3.23 15.61
CA GLY A 368 5.25 -4.36 16.29
C GLY A 368 4.33 -5.22 15.41
N LYS A 369 4.52 -5.21 14.09
CA LYS A 369 3.58 -5.82 13.13
C LYS A 369 3.92 -7.24 12.64
N LEU A 370 5.04 -7.87 13.05
CA LEU A 370 5.37 -9.20 12.54
C LEU A 370 4.72 -10.34 13.33
N ASN A 371 3.86 -11.09 12.63
CA ASN A 371 3.27 -12.33 13.12
C ASN A 371 4.35 -13.39 13.43
N GLU A 372 4.13 -14.20 14.46
CA GLU A 372 5.04 -15.28 14.87
C GLU A 372 5.38 -16.27 13.75
N ASN A 373 4.42 -16.62 12.88
CA ASN A 373 4.70 -17.51 11.75
C ASN A 373 5.65 -16.86 10.73
N ILE A 374 5.58 -15.54 10.55
CA ILE A 374 6.52 -14.82 9.68
C ILE A 374 7.91 -14.84 10.30
N ARG A 375 8.03 -14.56 11.61
CA ARG A 375 9.31 -14.62 12.35
C ARG A 375 9.97 -16.00 12.25
N ILE A 376 9.21 -17.06 12.49
CA ILE A 376 9.72 -18.44 12.37
C ILE A 376 10.16 -18.74 10.93
N ARG A 377 9.38 -18.31 9.92
CA ARG A 377 9.70 -18.52 8.50
C ARG A 377 11.00 -17.84 8.09
N ILE A 378 11.19 -16.60 8.54
CA ILE A 378 12.38 -15.79 8.32
C ILE A 378 13.61 -16.42 8.99
N ASN A 379 13.50 -16.71 10.30
CA ASN A 379 14.61 -17.27 11.09
C ASN A 379 15.09 -18.62 10.54
N LYS A 380 14.17 -19.46 10.03
CA LYS A 380 14.55 -20.72 9.39
C LYS A 380 15.26 -20.51 8.05
N THR A 381 14.89 -19.53 7.24
CA THR A 381 15.60 -19.22 5.99
C THR A 381 16.97 -18.61 6.23
N ILE A 382 17.14 -17.70 7.20
CA ILE A 382 18.48 -17.15 7.46
C ILE A 382 19.47 -18.24 7.88
N LYS A 383 19.00 -19.29 8.59
CA LYS A 383 19.80 -20.48 8.91
C LYS A 383 20.23 -21.31 7.69
N THR A 384 19.55 -21.18 6.54
CA THR A 384 20.00 -21.87 5.31
C THR A 384 21.13 -21.12 4.60
N TYR A 385 21.37 -19.85 4.96
CA TYR A 385 22.43 -19.02 4.40
C TYR A 385 23.68 -18.93 5.30
N SER A 386 23.60 -19.49 6.51
CA SER A 386 24.70 -19.59 7.48
C SER A 386 25.43 -20.91 7.28
#